data_AF-A0A6J6Q8C1-F1
#
_entry.id   AF-A0A6J6Q8C1-F1
#
_cell.length_a   1.000
_cell.length_b   1.000
_cell.length_c   1.000
_cell.angle_alpha   90.00
_cell.angle_beta   90.00
_cell.angle_gamma   90.00
#
_symmetry.space_group_name_H-M   'P 1'
#
loop_
_entity.id
_entity.type
_entity.pdbx_description
1 polymer ?
#
loop_
_entity_poly.entity_id
_entity_poly.type
_entity_poly.pdbx_seq_one_letter_code
_entity_poly.pdbx_strand_id
1 'polypeptide(L)'
;MADLAIIVSIMLGYTLLAGALAIFAIRRPPNGLFARMLIVVLLLPALYLSFRLLIVVSPLFMKIVFGAIGVSCVLAIRNLMRKPNLN
;
A
#
# COMPACT_ATOMS: atom_id res chain seq x y z
N MET A 1 -23.77 5.56 -13.18
CA MET A 1 -22.47 6.22 -13.51
C MET A 1 -21.86 6.90 -12.29
N ALA A 2 -22.62 7.69 -11.51
CA ALA A 2 -22.11 8.36 -10.30
C ALA A 2 -21.60 7.37 -9.23
N ASP A 3 -22.32 6.28 -8.97
CA ASP A 3 -21.88 5.25 -7.99
C ASP A 3 -20.55 4.59 -8.35
N LEU A 4 -20.34 4.31 -9.63
CA LEU A 4 -19.09 3.70 -10.09
C LEU A 4 -17.90 4.65 -9.92
N ALA A 5 -18.09 5.93 -10.24
CA ALA A 5 -17.05 6.95 -10.06
C ALA A 5 -16.69 7.14 -8.58
N ILE A 6 -17.68 7.09 -7.69
CA ILE A 6 -17.47 7.17 -6.23
C ILE A 6 -16.66 5.97 -5.75
N ILE A 7 -17.05 4.75 -6.14
CA ILE A 7 -16.34 3.52 -5.75
C ILE A 7 -14.88 3.56 -6.23
N VAL A 8 -14.65 3.96 -7.47
CA VAL A 8 -13.29 4.08 -8.04
C VAL A 8 -12.48 5.14 -7.31
N SER A 9 -13.09 6.28 -6.94
CA SER A 9 -12.43 7.34 -6.17
C SER A 9 -12.04 6.88 -4.77
N ILE A 10 -12.92 6.15 -4.07
CA ILE A 10 -12.63 5.55 -2.76
C ILE A 10 -11.50 4.53 -2.87
N MET A 11 -11.51 3.69 -3.91
CA MET A 11 -10.46 2.72 -4.18
C MET A 11 -9.10 3.40 -4.43
N LEU A 12 -9.08 4.45 -5.25
CA LEU A 12 -7.92 5.28 -5.51
C LEU A 12 -7.37 5.92 -4.22
N GLY A 13 -8.24 6.56 -3.45
CA GLY A 13 -7.90 7.18 -2.18
C GLY A 13 -7.31 6.19 -1.19
N TYR A 14 -7.89 5.00 -1.09
CA TYR A 14 -7.38 3.91 -0.26
C TYR A 14 -5.96 3.47 -0.69
N THR A 15 -5.71 3.30 -1.99
CA THR A 15 -4.35 2.94 -2.47
C THR A 15 -3.31 4.01 -2.17
N LEU A 16 -3.66 5.29 -2.32
CA LEU A 16 -2.74 6.39 -2.01
C LEU A 16 -2.45 6.48 -0.51
N LEU A 17 -3.49 6.35 0.32
CA LEU A 17 -3.36 6.36 1.78
C LEU A 17 -2.51 5.18 2.27
N ALA A 18 -2.74 3.99 1.71
CA ALA A 18 -1.96 2.80 2.00
C ALA A 18 -0.50 2.94 1.57
N GLY A 19 -0.23 3.55 0.40
CA GLY A 19 1.13 3.88 -0.03
C GLY A 19 1.85 4.83 0.94
N ALA A 20 1.16 5.87 1.42
CA ALA A 20 1.69 6.78 2.43
C ALA A 20 1.97 6.07 3.76
N LEU A 21 1.05 5.21 4.21
CA LEU A 21 1.22 4.36 5.39
C LEU A 21 2.40 3.39 5.23
N ALA A 22 2.61 2.84 4.03
CA ALA A 22 3.75 1.98 3.73
C ALA A 22 5.07 2.72 3.92
N ILE A 23 5.19 3.93 3.35
CA ILE A 23 6.37 4.78 3.48
C ILE A 23 6.60 5.16 4.95
N PHE A 24 5.54 5.48 5.68
CA PHE A 24 5.61 5.80 7.10
C PHE A 24 6.09 4.59 7.93
N ALA A 25 5.56 3.39 7.65
CA ALA A 25 5.96 2.15 8.29
C ALA A 25 7.42 1.75 7.97
N ILE A 26 7.94 2.11 6.79
CA ILE A 26 9.37 1.96 6.46
C ILE A 26 10.23 2.90 7.31
N ARG A 27 9.84 4.17 7.45
CA ARG A 27 10.60 5.17 8.23
C ARG A 27 10.55 4.95 9.73
N ARG A 28 9.40 4.55 10.26
CA ARG A 28 9.18 4.29 11.69
C ARG A 28 8.38 2.99 11.85
N PRO A 29 9.07 1.83 11.86
CA PRO A 29 8.39 0.56 12.06
C PRO A 29 7.73 0.52 13.44
N PRO A 30 6.46 0.11 13.56
CA PRO A 30 5.82 -0.09 14.86
C PRO A 30 6.56 -1.16 15.66
N ASN A 31 6.73 -0.94 16.97
CA ASN A 31 7.40 -1.91 17.85
C ASN A 31 6.47 -3.06 18.28
N GLY A 32 5.15 -2.86 18.28
CA GLY A 32 4.17 -3.89 18.65
C GLY A 32 3.89 -4.88 17.51
N LEU A 33 3.97 -6.18 17.81
CA LEU A 33 3.59 -7.27 16.89
C LEU A 33 2.18 -7.10 16.31
N PHE A 34 1.22 -6.68 17.15
CA PHE A 34 -0.16 -6.44 16.74
C PHE A 34 -0.27 -5.31 15.70
N ALA A 35 0.40 -4.17 15.94
CA ALA A 35 0.41 -3.04 15.01
C ALA A 35 1.07 -3.41 13.68
N ARG A 36 2.16 -4.19 13.71
CA ARG A 36 2.81 -4.70 12.50
C ARG A 36 1.89 -5.59 11.69
N MET A 37 1.22 -6.55 12.32
CA MET A 37 0.25 -7.43 11.65
C MET A 37 -0.90 -6.62 11.06
N LEU A 38 -1.46 -5.65 11.79
CA LEU A 38 -2.58 -4.85 11.35
C LEU A 38 -2.23 -3.99 10.12
N ILE A 39 -1.02 -3.41 10.09
CA ILE A 39 -0.51 -2.67 8.94
C ILE A 39 -0.28 -3.60 7.74
N VAL A 40 0.25 -4.81 7.94
CA VAL A 40 0.43 -5.79 6.85
C VAL A 40 -0.92 -6.19 6.25
N VAL A 41 -1.91 -6.49 7.10
CA VAL A 41 -3.28 -6.83 6.66
C VAL A 41 -3.92 -5.69 5.85
N LEU A 42 -3.64 -4.42 6.21
CA LEU A 42 -4.08 -3.27 5.43
C LEU A 42 -3.30 -3.10 4.10
N LEU A 43 -2.00 -3.39 4.10
CA LEU A 43 -1.14 -3.20 2.92
C LEU A 43 -1.38 -4.26 1.83
N LEU A 44 -1.73 -5.49 2.20
CA LEU A 44 -2.01 -6.58 1.24
C LEU A 44 -3.10 -6.25 0.20
N PRO A 45 -4.33 -5.85 0.58
CA PRO A 45 -5.37 -5.49 -0.38
C PRO A 45 -5.02 -4.23 -1.17
N ALA A 46 -4.31 -3.27 -0.56
CA ALA A 46 -3.82 -2.08 -1.28
C ALA A 46 -2.77 -2.45 -2.33
N LEU A 47 -1.88 -3.40 -2.05
CA LEU A 47 -0.90 -3.92 -2.98
C LEU A 47 -1.60 -4.61 -4.15
N TYR A 48 -2.59 -5.48 -3.88
CA TYR A 48 -3.40 -6.10 -4.93
C TYR A 48 -4.11 -5.05 -5.82
N LEU A 49 -4.74 -4.04 -5.21
CA LEU A 49 -5.38 -2.96 -5.96
C LEU A 49 -4.36 -2.19 -6.81
N SER A 50 -3.19 -1.88 -6.25
CA SER A 50 -2.14 -1.12 -6.94
C SER A 50 -1.66 -1.85 -8.19
N PHE A 51 -1.39 -3.16 -8.09
CA PHE A 51 -1.00 -3.97 -9.25
C PHE A 51 -2.13 -4.09 -10.27
N ARG A 52 -3.37 -4.25 -9.82
CA ARG A 52 -4.54 -4.30 -10.72
C ARG A 52 -4.73 -2.98 -11.47
N LEU A 53 -4.61 -1.85 -10.77
CA LEU A 53 -4.69 -0.51 -11.36
C LEU A 53 -3.51 -0.24 -12.30
N LEU A 54 -2.32 -0.76 -12.02
CA LEU A 54 -1.15 -0.63 -12.90
C LEU A 54 -1.36 -1.28 -14.27
N ILE A 55 -2.11 -2.39 -14.33
CA ILE A 55 -2.45 -3.10 -15.57
C ILE A 55 -3.60 -2.40 -16.30
N VAL A 56 -4.61 -1.93 -15.56
CA VAL A 56 -5.86 -1.41 -16.12
C VAL A 56 -5.75 0.05 -16.58
N VAL A 57 -4.94 0.88 -15.90
CA VAL A 57 -4.86 2.32 -16.17
C VAL A 57 -4.01 2.57 -17.41
N SER A 58 -4.56 3.30 -18.39
CA SER A 58 -3.91 3.62 -19.67
C SER A 58 -2.77 4.66 -19.59
N PRO A 59 -2.87 5.78 -18.84
CA PRO A 59 -1.78 6.76 -18.79
C PRO A 59 -0.53 6.23 -18.09
N LEU A 60 0.61 6.33 -18.78
CA LEU A 60 1.95 5.96 -18.30
C LEU A 60 2.29 6.57 -16.94
N PHE A 61 1.93 7.84 -16.72
CA PHE A 61 2.16 8.54 -15.46
C PHE A 61 1.52 7.82 -14.26
N MET A 62 0.25 7.41 -14.39
CA MET A 62 -0.44 6.70 -13.31
C MET A 62 0.14 5.30 -13.08
N LYS A 63 0.60 4.61 -14.13
CA LYS A 63 1.29 3.31 -13.97
C LYS A 63 2.54 3.44 -13.11
N ILE A 64 3.32 4.51 -13.30
CA ILE A 64 4.51 4.79 -12.48
C ILE A 64 4.12 5.04 -11.03
N VAL A 65 3.07 5.84 -10.79
CA VAL A 65 2.56 6.12 -9.44
C VAL A 65 2.11 4.83 -8.74
N PHE A 66 1.27 4.03 -9.38
CA PHE A 66 0.83 2.74 -8.81
C PHE A 66 1.98 1.75 -8.65
N GLY A 67 2.99 1.80 -9.52
CA GLY A 67 4.19 0.97 -9.41
C GLY A 67 5.03 1.36 -8.20
N ALA A 68 5.23 2.66 -7.98
CA ALA A 68 5.92 3.18 -6.80
C ALA A 68 5.18 2.82 -5.50
N ILE A 69 3.85 2.90 -5.50
CA ILE A 69 3.01 2.47 -4.36
C ILE A 69 3.18 0.97 -4.12
N GLY A 70 3.08 0.14 -5.17
CA GLY A 70 3.26 -1.31 -5.08
C GLY A 70 4.62 -1.70 -4.48
N VAL A 71 5.71 -1.12 -4.99
CA VAL A 71 7.07 -1.34 -4.48
C VAL A 71 7.20 -0.88 -3.02
N SER A 72 6.61 0.26 -2.67
CA SER A 72 6.61 0.78 -1.29
C SER A 72 5.87 -0.16 -0.34
N CYS A 73 4.72 -0.70 -0.76
CA CYS A 73 3.98 -1.71 0.02
C CYS A 73 4.79 -2.99 0.23
N VAL A 74 5.47 -3.50 -0.81
CA VAL A 74 6.34 -4.69 -0.69
C VAL A 74 7.50 -4.44 0.28
N LEU A 75 8.16 -3.29 0.17
CA LEU A 75 9.26 -2.92 1.07
C LEU A 75 8.78 -2.77 2.51
N ALA A 76 7.62 -2.13 2.72
CA ALA A 76 7.03 -1.98 4.04
C ALA A 76 6.68 -3.34 4.66
N ILE A 77 6.00 -4.22 3.92
CA ILE A 77 5.67 -5.57 4.38
C ILE A 77 6.95 -6.36 4.71
N ARG A 78 7.97 -6.31 3.83
CA ARG A 78 9.27 -6.95 4.10
C ARG A 78 9.92 -6.44 5.38
N ASN A 79 9.87 -5.13 5.62
CA ASN A 79 10.48 -4.52 6.80
C ASN A 79 9.69 -4.83 8.08
N LEU A 80 8.37 -4.90 8.00
CA LEU A 80 7.49 -5.26 9.11
C LEU A 80 7.61 -6.75 9.49
N MET A 81 7.76 -7.63 8.50
CA MET A 81 7.98 -9.07 8.69
C MET A 81 9.39 -9.41 9.17
N ARG A 82 10.39 -8.57 8.91
CA ARG A 82 11.70 -8.71 9.55
C ARG A 82 11.50 -8.58 11.06
N LYS A 83 11.84 -9.64 11.80
CA LYS A 83 11.82 -9.64 13.27
C LYS A 83 12.50 -8.37 13.78
N PRO A 84 11.92 -7.68 14.79
CA PRO A 84 12.69 -6.66 15.48
C PRO A 84 13.98 -7.34 15.97
N ASN A 85 15.14 -6.72 15.73
CA ASN A 85 16.35 -7.13 16.44
C ASN A 85 16.02 -7.02 17.93
N LEU A 86 15.84 -8.18 18.56
CA LEU A 86 15.90 -8.33 20.01
C LEU A 86 17.35 -8.04 20.37
N ASN A 87 17.66 -6.76 20.55
CA ASN A 87 18.83 -6.35 21.30
C ASN A 87 18.44 -6.35 22.77
#